data_AF-D1LES1-F1
#
_entry.id   AF-D1LES1-F1
#
_cell.length_a   1.000
_cell.length_b   1.000
_cell.length_c   1.000
_cell.angle_alpha   90.00
_cell.angle_beta   90.00
_cell.angle_gamma   90.00
#
_symmetry.space_group_name_H-M   'P 1'
#
loop_
_entity.id
_entity.type
_entity.pdbx_description
1 polymer ?
#
loop_
_entity_poly.entity_id
_entity_poly.type
_entity_poly.pdbx_seq_one_letter_code
_entity_poly.pdbx_strand_id
1 'polypeptide(L)'
;GQPLNELLNKAILDGATAEDLQAVEKKWLAKADVKLFHEVFADAVRAAGKGESLIKEFNSKVGPLTESSIYEMQALAKELLGSETELFFDWDLPRGREGLYRYQGGTQCSVMRARAFAPYADLCWMESNYPDYEQAKEFAQGVTAKFPG
;
A
#
# COMPACT_ATOMS: atom_id res chain seq x y z
N GLY A 1 12.29 0.70 14.33
CA GLY A 1 11.53 1.14 15.53
C GLY A 1 10.94 -0.08 16.22
N GLN A 2 10.36 0.05 17.42
CA GLN A 2 9.66 -1.09 18.06
C GLN A 2 8.41 -1.46 17.25
N PRO A 3 8.16 -2.76 16.97
CA PRO A 3 6.94 -3.24 16.32
C PRO A 3 5.67 -2.83 17.07
N LEU A 4 4.59 -2.51 16.34
CA LEU A 4 3.32 -2.07 16.91
C LEU A 4 2.67 -3.18 17.76
N ASN A 5 2.70 -4.43 17.29
CA ASN A 5 2.10 -5.56 17.98
C ASN A 5 2.71 -5.79 19.38
N GLU A 6 4.03 -5.67 19.53
CA GLU A 6 4.72 -5.78 20.82
C GLU A 6 4.29 -4.67 21.78
N LEU A 7 4.16 -3.44 21.27
CA LEU A 7 3.70 -2.30 22.05
C LEU A 7 2.26 -2.49 22.54
N LEU A 8 1.36 -2.96 21.66
CA LEU A 8 -0.03 -3.25 22.00
C LEU A 8 -0.14 -4.42 23.00
N ASN A 9 0.61 -5.49 22.80
CA ASN A 9 0.63 -6.63 23.72
C ASN A 9 1.11 -6.22 25.11
N LYS A 10 2.14 -5.38 25.19
CA LYS A 10 2.62 -4.84 26.46
C LYS A 10 1.54 -4.00 27.15
N ALA A 11 0.88 -3.09 26.41
CA ALA A 11 -0.19 -2.26 26.96
C ALA A 11 -1.36 -3.11 27.52
N ILE A 12 -1.72 -4.21 26.84
CA ILE A 12 -2.74 -5.15 27.33
C ILE A 12 -2.30 -5.80 28.65
N LEU A 13 -1.05 -6.27 28.73
CA LEU A 13 -0.52 -6.88 29.95
C LEU A 13 -0.48 -5.87 31.13
N ASP A 14 -0.28 -4.60 30.82
CA ASP A 14 -0.31 -3.49 31.79
C ASP A 14 -1.74 -3.04 32.15
N GLY A 15 -2.78 -3.68 31.59
CA GLY A 15 -4.19 -3.44 31.94
C GLY A 15 -4.89 -2.33 31.13
N ALA A 16 -4.36 -1.96 29.95
CA ALA A 16 -4.94 -0.93 29.09
C ALA A 16 -6.37 -1.27 28.62
N THR A 17 -7.22 -0.26 28.54
CA THR A 17 -8.59 -0.35 27.99
C THR A 17 -8.59 -0.37 26.46
N ALA A 18 -9.74 -0.62 25.84
CA ALA A 18 -9.87 -0.57 24.38
C ALA A 18 -9.55 0.83 23.83
N GLU A 19 -9.99 1.88 24.52
CA GLU A 19 -9.73 3.28 24.18
C GLU A 19 -8.23 3.61 24.28
N ASP A 20 -7.55 3.11 25.31
CA ASP A 20 -6.10 3.28 25.47
C ASP A 20 -5.33 2.62 24.32
N LEU A 21 -5.71 1.39 23.92
CA LEU A 21 -5.08 0.67 22.81
C LEU A 21 -5.26 1.41 21.49
N GLN A 22 -6.46 1.94 21.22
CA GLN A 22 -6.70 2.76 20.03
C GLN A 22 -5.85 4.04 20.03
N ALA A 23 -5.68 4.68 21.19
CA ALA A 23 -4.83 5.86 21.32
C ALA A 23 -3.34 5.54 21.08
N VAL A 24 -2.86 4.42 21.62
CA VAL A 24 -1.49 3.92 21.39
C VAL A 24 -1.27 3.62 19.90
N GLU A 25 -2.17 2.87 19.28
CA GLU A 25 -2.11 2.53 17.86
C GLU A 25 -2.09 3.78 16.99
N LYS A 26 -3.03 4.72 17.21
CA LYS A 26 -3.11 5.97 16.45
C LYS A 26 -1.83 6.79 16.57
N LYS A 27 -1.27 6.92 17.78
CA LYS A 27 -0.02 7.65 18.02
C LYS A 27 1.17 6.98 17.33
N TRP A 28 1.24 5.66 17.37
CA TRP A 28 2.30 4.91 16.71
C TRP A 28 2.21 5.05 15.19
N LEU A 29 1.02 4.88 14.59
CA LEU A 29 0.81 5.01 13.16
C LEU A 29 1.15 6.42 12.65
N ALA A 30 0.73 7.46 13.37
CA ALA A 30 1.05 8.85 13.04
C ALA A 30 2.57 9.12 13.07
N LYS A 31 3.30 8.47 13.97
CA LYS A 31 4.77 8.59 14.06
C LYS A 31 5.49 7.76 13.00
N ALA A 32 4.96 6.58 12.69
CA ALA A 32 5.57 5.64 11.77
C ALA A 32 5.48 6.07 10.30
N ASP A 33 4.56 7.00 9.98
CA ASP A 33 4.38 7.53 8.63
C ASP A 33 4.21 6.40 7.60
N VAL A 34 3.27 5.49 7.88
CA VAL A 34 3.03 4.30 7.08
C VAL A 34 2.60 4.71 5.67
N LYS A 35 3.36 4.26 4.68
CA LYS A 35 3.22 4.61 3.28
C LYS A 35 3.28 3.37 2.39
N LEU A 36 2.84 3.51 1.15
CA LEU A 36 3.12 2.53 0.10
C LEU A 36 4.57 2.70 -0.36
N PHE A 37 5.21 1.61 -0.82
CA PHE A 37 6.63 1.63 -1.18
C PHE A 37 6.97 2.68 -2.25
N HIS A 38 6.11 2.88 -3.24
CA HIS A 38 6.33 3.89 -4.30
C HIS A 38 6.29 5.33 -3.76
N GLU A 39 5.57 5.59 -2.66
CA GLU A 39 5.57 6.90 -2.00
C GLU A 39 6.88 7.12 -1.24
N VAL A 40 7.41 6.08 -0.57
CA VAL A 40 8.73 6.11 0.06
C VAL A 40 9.83 6.37 -0.97
N PHE A 41 9.74 5.73 -2.13
CA PHE A 41 10.63 6.02 -3.27
C PHE A 41 10.52 7.48 -3.71
N ALA A 42 9.30 7.98 -3.91
CA ALA A 42 9.06 9.36 -4.34
C ALA A 42 9.62 10.39 -3.34
N ASP A 43 9.46 10.15 -2.03
CA ASP A 43 10.01 11.01 -0.99
C ASP A 43 11.54 11.02 -0.99
N ALA A 44 12.17 9.85 -1.19
CA ALA A 44 13.63 9.77 -1.31
C ALA A 44 14.16 10.47 -2.57
N VAL A 45 13.47 10.34 -3.71
CA VAL A 45 13.81 11.05 -4.94
C VAL A 45 13.78 12.56 -4.71
N ARG A 46 12.71 13.08 -4.08
CA ARG A 46 12.57 14.51 -3.76
C ARG A 46 13.63 14.98 -2.76
N ALA A 47 13.91 14.19 -1.72
CA ALA A 47 14.93 14.51 -0.72
C ALA A 47 16.34 14.55 -1.33
N ALA A 48 16.62 13.68 -2.30
CA ALA A 48 17.88 13.69 -3.06
C ALA A 48 17.98 14.82 -4.09
N GLY A 49 16.96 15.68 -4.20
CA GLY A 49 16.88 16.74 -5.22
C GLY A 49 16.81 16.20 -6.65
N LYS A 50 16.46 14.93 -6.82
CA LYS A 50 16.24 14.31 -8.13
C LYS A 50 14.83 14.66 -8.60
N GLY A 51 14.68 15.02 -9.88
CA GLY A 51 13.44 15.58 -10.41
C GLY A 51 12.28 14.58 -10.50
N GLU A 52 11.06 15.12 -10.65
CA GLU A 52 9.80 14.37 -10.84
C GLU A 52 9.83 13.41 -12.06
N SER A 53 10.77 13.58 -12.99
CA SER A 53 10.96 12.64 -14.10
C SER A 53 11.32 11.23 -13.63
N LEU A 54 12.12 11.10 -12.57
CA LEU A 54 12.55 9.80 -12.05
C LEU A 54 11.38 9.08 -11.34
N ILE A 55 10.51 9.84 -10.66
CA ILE A 55 9.28 9.32 -10.05
C ILE A 55 8.35 8.78 -11.14
N LYS A 56 8.19 9.52 -12.24
CA LYS A 56 7.37 9.07 -13.38
C LYS A 56 7.94 7.80 -14.02
N GLU A 57 9.26 7.73 -14.18
CA GLU A 57 9.92 6.52 -14.70
C GLU A 57 9.65 5.31 -13.81
N PHE A 58 9.83 5.45 -12.49
CA PHE A 58 9.53 4.39 -11.53
C PHE A 58 8.05 3.98 -11.58
N ASN A 59 7.13 4.94 -11.50
CA ASN A 59 5.69 4.66 -11.50
C ASN A 59 5.17 4.12 -12.83
N SER A 60 5.91 4.25 -13.93
CA SER A 60 5.56 3.58 -15.20
C SER A 60 5.76 2.07 -15.16
N LYS A 61 6.66 1.60 -14.28
CA LYS A 61 7.00 0.19 -14.08
C LYS A 61 6.38 -0.38 -12.80
N VAL A 62 6.00 0.48 -11.86
CA VAL A 62 5.51 0.11 -10.53
C VAL A 62 4.15 0.75 -10.27
N GLY A 63 3.13 -0.08 -10.05
CA GLY A 63 1.79 0.37 -9.73
C GLY A 63 0.84 -0.78 -9.41
N PRO A 64 -0.42 -0.48 -9.05
CA PRO A 64 -1.40 -1.50 -8.68
C PRO A 64 -1.71 -2.48 -9.81
N LEU A 65 -1.44 -2.11 -11.07
CA LEU A 65 -1.75 -2.90 -12.26
C LEU A 65 -0.50 -3.42 -12.98
N THR A 66 0.71 -3.15 -12.47
CA THR A 66 1.97 -3.55 -13.11
C THR A 66 2.47 -4.93 -12.68
N GLU A 67 1.75 -5.59 -11.74
CA GLU A 67 2.05 -6.94 -11.24
C GLU A 67 3.45 -7.09 -10.62
N SER A 68 4.13 -5.98 -10.31
CA SER A 68 5.47 -5.98 -9.75
C SER A 68 5.46 -6.42 -8.28
N SER A 69 6.40 -7.29 -7.92
CA SER A 69 6.68 -7.67 -6.54
C SER A 69 7.47 -6.61 -5.79
N ILE A 70 7.43 -6.64 -4.45
CA ILE A 70 8.24 -5.72 -3.62
C ILE A 70 9.74 -5.82 -3.91
N TYR A 71 10.24 -7.02 -4.24
CA TYR A 71 11.65 -7.24 -4.56
C TYR A 71 12.05 -6.55 -5.87
N GLU A 72 11.20 -6.63 -6.89
CA GLU A 72 11.42 -5.94 -8.17
C GLU A 72 11.35 -4.42 -7.98
N MET A 73 10.39 -3.94 -7.19
CA MET A 73 10.29 -2.51 -6.85
C MET A 73 11.56 -2.01 -6.14
N GLN A 74 12.07 -2.76 -5.16
CA GLN A 74 13.30 -2.42 -4.44
C GLN A 74 14.54 -2.47 -5.33
N ALA A 75 14.63 -3.46 -6.24
CA ALA A 75 15.72 -3.56 -7.20
C ALA A 75 15.72 -2.35 -8.16
N LEU A 76 14.56 -2.00 -8.72
CA LEU A 76 14.41 -0.83 -9.58
C LEU A 76 14.72 0.48 -8.83
N ALA A 77 14.29 0.59 -7.57
CA ALA A 77 14.59 1.75 -6.74
C ALA A 77 16.11 1.93 -6.57
N LYS A 78 16.85 0.85 -6.31
CA LYS A 78 18.32 0.87 -6.21
C LYS A 78 18.99 1.23 -7.53
N GLU A 79 18.48 0.74 -8.65
CA GLU A 79 18.97 1.08 -9.99
C GLU A 79 18.83 2.59 -10.27
N LEU A 80 17.64 3.15 -10.00
CA LEU A 80 17.33 4.55 -10.29
C LEU A 80 17.94 5.55 -9.29
N LEU A 81 17.98 5.21 -8.00
CA LEU A 81 18.52 6.09 -6.96
C LEU A 81 20.02 5.89 -6.71
N GLY A 82 20.58 4.76 -7.11
CA GLY A 82 21.95 4.34 -6.82
C GLY A 82 22.01 3.40 -5.61
N SER A 83 22.95 2.45 -5.64
CA SER A 83 23.11 1.38 -4.65
C SER A 83 23.35 1.85 -3.22
N GLU A 84 23.88 3.07 -3.06
CA GLU A 84 24.14 3.70 -1.76
C GLU A 84 22.87 4.25 -1.09
N THR A 85 21.78 4.38 -1.84
CA THR A 85 20.50 4.89 -1.29
C THR A 85 19.68 3.72 -0.75
N GLU A 86 19.70 3.55 0.57
CA GLU A 86 18.85 2.57 1.24
C GLU A 86 17.49 3.18 1.59
N LEU A 87 16.42 2.63 1.01
CA LEU A 87 15.06 2.99 1.35
C LEU A 87 14.58 2.15 2.52
N PHE A 88 14.37 2.77 3.67
CA PHE A 88 13.76 2.09 4.80
C PHE A 88 12.27 1.84 4.51
N PHE A 89 11.90 0.58 4.40
CA PHE A 89 10.52 0.15 4.27
C PHE A 89 10.34 -1.20 4.97
N ASP A 90 9.49 -1.21 6.00
CA ASP A 90 9.18 -2.40 6.77
C ASP A 90 7.68 -2.44 7.09
N TRP A 91 6.98 -3.31 6.37
CA TRP A 91 5.55 -3.55 6.51
C TRP A 91 5.19 -4.53 7.64
N ASP A 92 6.17 -5.16 8.30
CA ASP A 92 5.96 -6.04 9.44
C ASP A 92 5.82 -5.25 10.75
N LEU A 93 6.48 -4.09 10.86
CA LEU A 93 6.37 -3.18 12.00
C LEU A 93 4.94 -2.68 12.28
N PRO A 94 4.13 -2.25 11.29
CA PRO A 94 2.78 -1.74 11.53
C PRO A 94 1.70 -2.83 11.70
N ARG A 95 2.06 -4.11 11.77
CA ARG A 95 1.07 -5.19 11.90
C ARG A 95 0.23 -5.03 13.16
N GLY A 96 -1.07 -5.30 13.00
CA GLY A 96 -2.00 -5.35 14.12
C GLY A 96 -1.63 -6.46 15.11
N ARG A 97 -2.30 -6.48 16.25
CA ARG A 97 -2.09 -7.48 17.30
C ARG A 97 -2.31 -8.91 16.79
N GLU A 98 -3.26 -9.08 15.89
CA GLU A 98 -3.62 -10.34 15.24
C GLU A 98 -2.59 -10.78 14.19
N GLY A 99 -1.58 -9.94 13.89
CA GLY A 99 -0.56 -10.21 12.88
C GLY A 99 -0.96 -9.82 11.46
N LEU A 100 -2.08 -9.10 11.27
CA LEU A 100 -2.53 -8.65 9.96
C LEU A 100 -1.71 -7.47 9.43
N TYR A 101 -1.39 -7.50 8.14
CA TYR A 101 -0.76 -6.39 7.43
C TYR A 101 -1.73 -5.22 7.24
N ARG A 102 -1.17 -4.01 7.17
CA ARG A 102 -1.93 -2.83 6.72
C ARG A 102 -2.13 -2.91 5.22
N TYR A 103 -3.31 -2.48 4.77
CA TYR A 103 -3.70 -2.60 3.37
C TYR A 103 -4.42 -1.33 2.92
N GLN A 104 -3.93 -0.72 1.84
CA GLN A 104 -4.58 0.42 1.21
C GLN A 104 -5.61 -0.08 0.20
N GLY A 105 -6.88 -0.11 0.61
CA GLY A 105 -8.00 -0.42 -0.28
C GLY A 105 -8.33 0.71 -1.26
N GLY A 106 -9.47 0.57 -1.95
CA GLY A 106 -9.98 1.56 -2.90
C GLY A 106 -10.17 0.99 -4.31
N THR A 107 -10.67 1.82 -5.23
CA THR A 107 -11.07 1.38 -6.58
C THR A 107 -9.93 0.71 -7.35
N GLN A 108 -8.73 1.31 -7.36
CA GLN A 108 -7.56 0.74 -8.05
C GLN A 108 -7.16 -0.64 -7.51
N CYS A 109 -7.24 -0.83 -6.19
CA CYS A 109 -7.02 -2.13 -5.56
C CYS A 109 -8.10 -3.14 -6.00
N SER A 110 -9.36 -2.75 -6.02
CA SER A 110 -10.46 -3.60 -6.49
C SER A 110 -10.31 -3.98 -7.95
N VAL A 111 -9.88 -3.05 -8.82
CA VAL A 111 -9.57 -3.32 -10.24
C VAL A 111 -8.46 -4.35 -10.36
N MET A 112 -7.37 -4.21 -9.61
CA MET A 112 -6.28 -5.19 -9.59
C MET A 112 -6.80 -6.59 -9.26
N ARG A 113 -7.60 -6.73 -8.18
CA ARG A 113 -8.14 -8.03 -7.77
C ARG A 113 -9.15 -8.59 -8.79
N ALA A 114 -10.04 -7.75 -9.30
CA ALA A 114 -11.01 -8.15 -10.32
C ALA A 114 -10.33 -8.65 -11.59
N ARG A 115 -9.25 -7.99 -12.05
CA ARG A 115 -8.43 -8.49 -13.18
C ARG A 115 -7.79 -9.85 -12.88
N ALA A 116 -7.34 -10.09 -11.64
CA ALA A 116 -6.79 -11.38 -11.25
C ALA A 116 -7.87 -12.48 -11.19
N PHE A 117 -9.11 -12.13 -10.83
CA PHE A 117 -10.23 -13.06 -10.72
C PHE A 117 -10.97 -13.32 -12.04
N ALA A 118 -10.94 -12.35 -12.97
CA ALA A 118 -11.68 -12.41 -14.24
C ALA A 118 -11.52 -13.72 -15.03
N PRO A 119 -10.35 -14.39 -15.10
CA PRO A 119 -10.23 -15.67 -15.80
C PRO A 119 -11.00 -16.83 -15.17
N TYR A 120 -11.53 -16.67 -13.96
CA TYR A 120 -12.15 -17.72 -13.15
C TYR A 120 -13.59 -17.40 -12.71
N ALA A 121 -14.14 -16.26 -13.15
CA ALA A 121 -15.45 -15.79 -12.73
C ALA A 121 -16.23 -15.25 -13.92
N ASP A 122 -17.53 -15.58 -14.00
CA ASP A 122 -18.42 -15.07 -15.04
C ASP A 122 -18.72 -13.57 -14.86
N LEU A 123 -18.58 -13.04 -13.65
CA LEU A 123 -18.83 -11.64 -13.32
C LEU A 123 -17.92 -11.16 -12.19
N CYS A 124 -17.43 -9.93 -12.32
CA CYS A 124 -16.70 -9.22 -11.27
C CYS A 124 -17.61 -8.20 -10.59
N TRP A 125 -17.75 -8.29 -9.27
CA TRP A 125 -18.48 -7.32 -8.44
C TRP A 125 -17.53 -6.65 -7.44
N MET A 126 -17.59 -5.32 -7.36
CA MET A 126 -16.94 -4.53 -6.33
C MET A 126 -18.00 -3.93 -5.41
N GLU A 127 -17.95 -4.28 -4.12
CA GLU A 127 -18.74 -3.62 -3.08
C GLU A 127 -18.39 -2.12 -3.02
N SER A 128 -19.40 -1.25 -2.88
CA SER A 128 -19.22 0.20 -2.81
C SER A 128 -19.95 0.80 -1.61
N ASN A 129 -19.33 1.77 -0.93
CA ASN A 129 -19.94 2.43 0.22
C ASN A 129 -21.15 3.31 -0.16
N TYR A 130 -21.14 3.82 -1.40
CA TYR A 130 -22.13 4.75 -1.93
C TYR A 130 -22.44 4.42 -3.39
N PRO A 131 -23.62 4.82 -3.90
CA PRO A 131 -23.94 4.74 -5.32
C PRO A 131 -23.26 5.86 -6.11
N ASP A 132 -21.93 5.78 -6.27
CA ASP A 132 -21.12 6.75 -7.01
C ASP A 132 -20.85 6.26 -8.44
N TYR A 133 -21.36 7.02 -9.41
CA TYR A 133 -21.23 6.70 -10.84
C TYR A 133 -19.77 6.77 -11.33
N GLU A 134 -18.97 7.75 -10.88
CA GLU A 134 -17.60 7.88 -11.36
C GLU A 134 -16.72 6.75 -10.82
N GLN A 135 -16.94 6.33 -9.56
CA GLN A 135 -16.30 5.13 -9.02
C GLN A 135 -16.71 3.86 -9.79
N ALA A 136 -18.00 3.69 -10.09
CA ALA A 136 -18.49 2.54 -10.84
C ALA A 136 -17.88 2.50 -12.26
N LYS A 137 -17.80 3.66 -12.92
CA LYS A 137 -17.18 3.82 -14.23
C LYS A 137 -15.68 3.54 -14.18
N GLU A 138 -14.95 4.07 -13.19
CA GLU A 138 -13.52 3.80 -12.99
C GLU A 138 -13.27 2.29 -12.83
N PHE A 139 -14.06 1.61 -12.00
CA PHE A 139 -13.94 0.17 -11.81
C PHE A 139 -14.21 -0.60 -13.12
N ALA A 140 -15.33 -0.31 -13.79
CA ALA A 140 -15.70 -0.97 -15.03
C ALA A 140 -14.63 -0.78 -16.12
N GLN A 141 -14.17 0.46 -16.34
CA GLN A 141 -13.12 0.78 -17.31
C GLN A 141 -11.79 0.12 -16.92
N GLY A 142 -11.45 0.14 -15.64
CA GLY A 142 -10.26 -0.51 -15.11
C GLY A 142 -10.24 -2.00 -15.41
N VAL A 143 -11.33 -2.73 -15.18
CA VAL A 143 -11.40 -4.18 -15.46
C VAL A 143 -11.42 -4.44 -16.97
N THR A 144 -12.32 -3.77 -17.69
CA THR A 144 -12.54 -4.00 -19.14
C THR A 144 -11.36 -3.63 -20.02
N ALA A 145 -10.47 -2.74 -19.57
CA ALA A 145 -9.22 -2.45 -20.27
C ALA A 145 -8.31 -3.68 -20.45
N LYS A 146 -8.40 -4.70 -19.56
CA LYS A 146 -7.69 -5.99 -19.72
C LYS A 146 -8.65 -7.11 -20.15
N PHE A 147 -9.91 -7.06 -19.71
CA PHE A 147 -10.93 -8.10 -19.97
C PHE A 147 -12.24 -7.47 -20.46
N PRO A 148 -12.36 -7.12 -21.75
CA PRO A 148 -13.52 -6.39 -22.29
C PRO A 148 -14.82 -7.22 -22.44
N GLY A 149 -14.83 -8.48 -21.97
CA GLY A 149 -15.90 -9.46 -22.21
C GLY A 149 -17.05 -9.40 -21.22
#